data_AF-X1DD47-F1
#
_entry.id   AF-X1DD47-F1
#
_cell.length_a   1.000
_cell.length_b   1.000
_cell.length_c   1.000
_cell.angle_alpha   90.00
_cell.angle_beta   90.00
_cell.angle_gamma   90.00
#
_symmetry.space_group_name_H-M   'P 1'
#
loop_
_entity.id
_entity.type
_entity.pdbx_description
1 polymer ?
#
loop_
_entity_poly.entity_id
_entity_poly.type
_entity_poly.pdbx_seq_one_letter_code
_entity_poly.pdbx_strand_id
1 'polypeptide(L)'
;MTSLLAEKEKFVVPEEEYIYQGHTLCAGCSAALIIRYVLKVLGPKTICVVPACCFTLMCGRAAFGPDSQLTMPSGLRVSVLNCAFETAAVTASGVKAGLEAQGDYETTVLAVAGDGGTFDIGLQALSGVAERNDDIMYVCYDNEAYMNTGIQRSSATPDGCWTTTTPLPRPKQGAKKNIMEIMAAHKVPYAATATPAFPFDLMQKVSKAKQKRGTRFF
;
A
#
# COMPACT_ATOMS: atom_id res chain seq x y z
N MET A 1 7.21 43.29 -17.97
CA MET A 1 7.46 42.53 -16.72
C MET A 1 6.32 41.54 -16.58
N THR A 2 6.30 40.57 -17.49
CA THR A 2 5.15 39.73 -17.79
C THR A 2 5.65 38.30 -17.90
N SER A 3 4.91 37.34 -17.34
CA SER A 3 5.10 35.89 -17.47
C SER A 3 6.26 35.26 -16.66
N LEU A 4 6.04 35.03 -15.36
CA LEU A 4 6.79 33.98 -14.61
C LEU A 4 5.95 33.25 -13.53
N LEU A 5 4.62 33.34 -13.58
CA LEU A 5 3.77 32.37 -12.92
C LEU A 5 3.30 31.40 -13.99
N ALA A 6 4.18 30.46 -14.36
CA ALA A 6 3.77 29.28 -15.11
C ALA A 6 2.61 28.65 -14.34
N GLU A 7 1.42 28.62 -14.94
CA GLU A 7 0.28 27.88 -14.44
C GLU A 7 0.76 26.46 -14.19
N LYS A 8 0.94 26.07 -12.92
CA LYS A 8 1.08 24.66 -12.57
C LYS A 8 -0.20 24.01 -13.07
N GLU A 9 -0.10 23.18 -14.12
CA GLU A 9 -1.22 22.39 -14.62
C GLU A 9 -1.99 21.83 -13.43
N LYS A 10 -3.28 22.21 -13.32
CA LYS A 10 -4.12 21.73 -12.24
C LYS A 10 -4.21 20.22 -12.40
N PHE A 11 -3.69 19.47 -11.43
CA PHE A 11 -3.85 18.01 -11.40
C PHE A 11 -5.34 17.68 -11.42
N VAL A 12 -5.81 17.15 -12.55
CA VAL A 12 -7.22 16.77 -12.72
C VAL A 12 -7.42 15.42 -12.06
N VAL A 13 -8.31 15.36 -11.07
CA VAL A 13 -8.64 14.12 -10.36
C VAL A 13 -9.53 13.26 -11.25
N PRO A 14 -9.16 12.01 -11.55
CA PRO A 14 -10.01 11.11 -12.32
C PRO A 14 -11.34 10.82 -11.61
N GLU A 15 -12.45 10.89 -12.35
CA GLU A 15 -13.78 10.56 -11.82
C GLU A 15 -13.91 9.06 -11.53
N GLU A 16 -13.35 8.21 -12.39
CA GLU A 16 -13.42 6.76 -12.29
C GLU A 16 -12.91 6.25 -10.93
N GLU A 17 -13.63 5.30 -10.34
CA GLU A 17 -13.29 4.67 -9.07
C GLU A 17 -12.90 3.22 -9.31
N TYR A 18 -11.84 2.76 -8.63
CA TYR A 18 -11.40 1.37 -8.68
C TYR A 18 -11.64 0.59 -7.39
N ILE A 19 -12.44 1.15 -6.50
CA ILE A 19 -12.96 0.49 -5.30
C ILE A 19 -14.48 0.44 -5.43
N TYR A 20 -15.07 -0.72 -5.18
CA TYR A 20 -16.52 -0.88 -5.15
C TYR A 20 -17.12 -0.24 -3.90
N GLN A 21 -18.36 0.20 -4.02
CA GLN A 21 -19.15 0.59 -2.86
C GLN A 21 -19.54 -0.66 -2.05
N GLY A 22 -19.32 -0.63 -0.74
CA GLY A 22 -19.58 -1.76 0.15
C GLY A 22 -18.34 -2.62 0.42
N HIS A 23 -17.75 -2.44 1.61
CA HIS A 23 -16.64 -3.25 2.11
C HIS A 23 -16.74 -3.35 3.64
N THR A 24 -16.07 -4.35 4.23
CA THR A 24 -16.14 -4.66 5.67
C THR A 24 -15.15 -3.89 6.54
N LEU A 25 -14.37 -2.97 5.96
CA LEU A 25 -13.50 -2.10 6.75
C LEU A 25 -14.31 -1.17 7.65
N CYS A 26 -13.71 -0.75 8.76
CA CYS A 26 -14.34 0.16 9.72
C CYS A 26 -14.86 1.45 9.06
N ALA A 27 -15.91 2.03 9.63
CA ALA A 27 -16.39 3.35 9.21
C ALA A 27 -15.27 4.39 9.33
N GLY A 28 -14.96 5.08 8.24
CA GLY A 28 -13.86 6.05 8.19
C GLY A 28 -12.46 5.45 8.06
N CYS A 29 -12.33 4.17 7.67
CA CYS A 29 -11.02 3.53 7.50
C CYS A 29 -10.13 4.30 6.50
N SER A 30 -8.98 4.78 6.99
CA SER A 30 -8.01 5.52 6.19
C SER A 30 -7.33 4.66 5.12
N ALA A 31 -7.11 3.37 5.36
CA ALA A 31 -6.53 2.45 4.37
C ALA A 31 -7.39 2.38 3.10
N ALA A 32 -8.73 2.40 3.24
CA ALA A 32 -9.65 2.44 2.11
C ALA A 32 -9.44 3.71 1.27
N LEU A 33 -9.31 4.87 1.93
CA LEU A 33 -9.08 6.15 1.27
C LEU A 33 -7.73 6.21 0.56
N ILE A 34 -6.65 5.75 1.23
CA ILE A 34 -5.30 5.70 0.65
C ILE A 34 -5.33 4.91 -0.66
N ILE A 35 -5.85 3.68 -0.63
CA ILE A 35 -5.85 2.82 -1.81
C ILE A 35 -6.82 3.31 -2.87
N ARG A 36 -7.94 3.94 -2.50
CA ARG A 36 -8.82 4.61 -3.46
C ARG A 36 -8.05 5.68 -4.25
N TYR A 37 -7.33 6.56 -3.57
CA TYR A 37 -6.56 7.62 -4.22
C TYR A 37 -5.40 7.09 -5.05
N VAL A 38 -4.69 6.07 -4.57
CA VAL A 38 -3.61 5.42 -5.32
C VAL A 38 -4.16 4.82 -6.61
N LEU A 39 -5.23 4.01 -6.53
CA LEU A 39 -5.78 3.33 -7.70
C LEU A 39 -6.40 4.30 -8.71
N LYS A 40 -6.97 5.42 -8.28
CA LYS A 40 -7.42 6.48 -9.20
C LYS A 40 -6.32 6.93 -10.16
N VAL A 41 -5.09 7.04 -9.67
CA VAL A 41 -3.94 7.47 -10.47
C VAL A 41 -3.34 6.33 -11.27
N LEU A 42 -3.28 5.12 -10.69
CA LEU A 42 -2.72 3.96 -11.38
C LEU A 42 -3.61 3.47 -12.52
N GLY A 43 -4.94 3.51 -12.34
CA GLY A 43 -5.91 3.13 -13.36
C GLY A 43 -6.17 1.62 -13.44
N PRO A 44 -6.84 1.14 -14.50
CA PRO A 44 -7.34 -0.23 -14.59
C PRO A 44 -6.25 -1.26 -14.88
N LYS A 45 -5.12 -0.84 -15.48
CA LYS A 45 -3.94 -1.70 -15.72
C LYS A 45 -3.07 -1.82 -14.46
N THR A 46 -3.70 -2.28 -13.39
CA THR A 46 -3.05 -2.46 -12.09
C THR A 46 -3.38 -3.85 -11.55
N ILE A 47 -2.39 -4.53 -11.01
CA ILE A 47 -2.59 -5.74 -10.21
C ILE A 47 -2.18 -5.44 -8.77
N CYS A 48 -3.09 -5.65 -7.83
CA CYS A 48 -2.82 -5.51 -6.40
C CYS A 48 -2.34 -6.84 -5.82
N VAL A 49 -1.22 -6.82 -5.12
CA VAL A 49 -0.74 -7.94 -4.29
C VAL A 49 -0.95 -7.56 -2.83
N VAL A 50 -1.75 -8.34 -2.12
CA VAL A 50 -2.20 -8.02 -0.76
C VAL A 50 -1.80 -9.17 0.17
N PRO A 51 -0.87 -8.96 1.13
CA PRO A 51 -0.57 -9.95 2.16
C PRO A 51 -1.72 -10.01 3.17
N ALA A 52 -1.72 -11.02 4.05
CA ALA A 52 -2.65 -11.08 5.17
C ALA A 52 -2.56 -9.83 6.06
N CYS A 53 -3.59 -8.99 6.06
CA CYS A 53 -3.68 -7.74 6.82
C CYS A 53 -5.14 -7.25 6.89
N CYS A 54 -5.41 -6.11 7.54
CA CYS A 54 -6.76 -5.51 7.54
C CYS A 54 -7.31 -5.34 6.13
N PHE A 55 -6.47 -4.91 5.19
CA PHE A 55 -6.90 -4.61 3.83
C PHE A 55 -7.32 -5.87 3.06
N THR A 56 -6.85 -7.06 3.44
CA THR A 56 -7.31 -8.34 2.88
C THR A 56 -8.81 -8.55 3.10
N LEU A 57 -9.40 -7.98 4.16
CA LEU A 57 -10.84 -8.06 4.41
C LEU A 57 -11.66 -7.36 3.31
N MET A 58 -11.07 -6.38 2.62
CA MET A 58 -11.67 -5.78 1.42
C MET A 58 -11.50 -6.69 0.19
N CYS A 59 -10.47 -7.53 0.16
CA CYS A 59 -10.01 -8.25 -1.04
C CYS A 59 -10.46 -9.72 -1.10
N GLY A 60 -11.56 -10.08 -0.43
CA GLY A 60 -11.99 -11.48 -0.37
C GLY A 60 -13.50 -11.71 -0.20
N ARG A 61 -13.96 -12.82 -0.79
CA ARG A 61 -15.34 -13.35 -0.73
C ARG A 61 -15.85 -13.59 0.70
N ALA A 62 -14.95 -13.83 1.66
CA ALA A 62 -15.30 -14.13 3.05
C ALA A 62 -15.98 -12.96 3.79
N ALA A 63 -15.85 -11.73 3.28
CA ALA A 63 -16.47 -10.55 3.86
C ALA A 63 -18.02 -10.59 3.87
N PHE A 64 -18.63 -11.35 2.95
CA PHE A 64 -20.09 -11.39 2.78
C PHE A 64 -20.71 -12.77 3.07
N GLY A 65 -19.90 -13.76 3.45
CA GLY A 65 -20.36 -15.11 3.78
C GLY A 65 -20.47 -16.05 2.56
N PRO A 66 -20.55 -17.37 2.79
CA PRO A 66 -20.62 -18.37 1.71
C PRO A 66 -21.89 -18.26 0.87
N ASP A 67 -22.99 -17.76 1.45
CA ASP A 67 -24.34 -17.74 0.86
C ASP A 67 -24.75 -16.36 0.30
N SER A 68 -23.89 -15.34 0.37
CA SER A 68 -24.26 -14.05 -0.23
C SER A 68 -24.28 -14.18 -1.75
N GLN A 69 -25.45 -14.00 -2.34
CA GLN A 69 -25.65 -13.79 -3.78
C GLN A 69 -24.99 -12.50 -4.30
N LEU A 70 -24.34 -11.73 -3.42
CA LEU A 70 -23.42 -10.65 -3.75
C LEU A 70 -22.09 -11.27 -4.20
N THR A 71 -22.03 -11.63 -5.48
CA THR A 71 -20.89 -12.21 -6.18
C THR A 71 -19.77 -11.17 -6.36
N MET A 72 -19.29 -10.56 -5.29
CA MET A 72 -18.12 -9.68 -5.37
C MET A 72 -16.84 -10.45 -5.00
N PRO A 73 -16.01 -10.85 -5.99
CA PRO A 73 -14.77 -11.57 -5.71
C PRO A 73 -13.73 -10.73 -4.94
N SER A 74 -13.80 -9.40 -5.04
CA SER A 74 -12.93 -8.43 -4.34
C SER A 74 -13.63 -7.07 -4.28
N GLY A 75 -13.44 -6.29 -3.21
CA GLY A 75 -13.88 -4.90 -3.12
C GLY A 75 -13.13 -3.94 -4.06
N LEU A 76 -12.17 -4.44 -4.85
CA LEU A 76 -11.44 -3.69 -5.87
C LEU A 76 -11.91 -4.04 -7.29
N ARG A 77 -11.92 -3.04 -8.18
CA ARG A 77 -12.22 -3.16 -9.63
C ARG A 77 -10.97 -3.44 -10.47
N VAL A 78 -9.92 -3.95 -9.82
CA VAL A 78 -8.64 -4.35 -10.43
C VAL A 78 -8.31 -5.77 -9.98
N SER A 79 -7.43 -6.45 -10.70
CA SER A 79 -7.00 -7.80 -10.33
C SER A 79 -6.31 -7.79 -8.98
N VAL A 80 -6.65 -8.76 -8.12
CA VAL A 80 -6.06 -8.89 -6.78
C VAL A 80 -5.53 -10.29 -6.58
N LEU A 81 -4.31 -10.37 -6.05
CA LEU A 81 -3.68 -11.60 -5.59
C LEU A 81 -3.42 -11.49 -4.09
N ASN A 82 -4.13 -12.30 -3.30
CA ASN A 82 -3.81 -12.45 -1.89
C ASN A 82 -2.59 -13.35 -1.71
N CYS A 83 -1.71 -13.02 -0.78
CA CYS A 83 -0.50 -13.79 -0.50
C CYS A 83 -0.25 -13.94 1.01
N ALA A 84 0.79 -14.72 1.35
CA ALA A 84 1.21 -14.88 2.74
C ALA A 84 1.70 -13.54 3.32
N PHE A 85 1.70 -13.42 4.65
CA PHE A 85 1.88 -12.14 5.31
C PHE A 85 3.25 -11.50 5.02
N GLU A 86 4.27 -12.33 4.99
CA GLU A 86 5.67 -11.98 4.81
C GLU A 86 6.09 -11.77 3.35
N THR A 87 5.24 -12.13 2.38
CA THR A 87 5.66 -12.27 0.97
C THR A 87 5.21 -11.17 0.02
N ALA A 88 4.54 -10.11 0.49
CA ALA A 88 3.93 -9.08 -0.39
C ALA A 88 4.85 -8.58 -1.51
N ALA A 89 6.07 -8.16 -1.15
CA ALA A 89 7.02 -7.61 -2.12
C ALA A 89 7.51 -8.65 -3.12
N VAL A 90 7.92 -9.84 -2.66
CA VAL A 90 8.44 -10.90 -3.54
C VAL A 90 7.34 -11.51 -4.42
N THR A 91 6.11 -11.60 -3.91
CA THR A 91 4.96 -11.99 -4.72
C THR A 91 4.68 -10.95 -5.80
N ALA A 92 4.71 -9.64 -5.48
CA ALA A 92 4.58 -8.57 -6.47
C ALA A 92 5.69 -8.62 -7.54
N SER A 93 6.94 -8.86 -7.12
CA SER A 93 8.06 -9.04 -8.04
C SER A 93 7.84 -10.23 -8.99
N GLY A 94 7.41 -11.38 -8.48
CA GLY A 94 7.09 -12.55 -9.29
C GLY A 94 5.94 -12.30 -10.28
N VAL A 95 4.88 -11.61 -9.86
CA VAL A 95 3.78 -11.20 -10.76
C VAL A 95 4.31 -10.29 -11.86
N LYS A 96 5.16 -9.30 -11.53
CA LYS A 96 5.74 -8.40 -12.52
C LYS A 96 6.61 -9.15 -13.53
N ALA A 97 7.49 -10.03 -13.07
CA ALA A 97 8.32 -10.86 -13.93
C ALA A 97 7.48 -11.77 -14.86
N GLY A 98 6.38 -12.32 -14.35
CA GLY A 98 5.43 -13.11 -15.15
C GLY A 98 4.76 -12.29 -16.26
N LEU A 99 4.30 -11.08 -15.96
CA LEU A 99 3.73 -10.17 -16.95
C LEU A 99 4.75 -9.80 -18.04
N GLU A 100 5.97 -9.49 -17.65
CA GLU A 100 7.04 -9.16 -18.61
C GLU A 100 7.41 -10.34 -19.52
N ALA A 101 7.43 -11.56 -18.98
CA ALA A 101 7.63 -12.77 -19.77
C ALA A 101 6.50 -13.01 -20.79
N GLN A 102 5.29 -12.49 -20.52
CA GLN A 102 4.16 -12.49 -21.45
C GLN A 102 4.15 -11.28 -22.41
N GLY A 103 5.11 -10.37 -22.28
CA GLY A 103 5.21 -9.15 -23.09
C GLY A 103 4.39 -7.97 -22.57
N ASP A 104 3.80 -8.06 -21.37
CA ASP A 104 3.09 -6.94 -20.74
C ASP A 104 4.04 -6.15 -19.82
N TYR A 105 4.55 -5.04 -20.34
CA TYR A 105 5.40 -4.10 -19.61
C TYR A 105 4.62 -2.91 -19.04
N GLU A 106 3.34 -2.76 -19.38
CA GLU A 106 2.53 -1.59 -19.03
C GLU A 106 1.79 -1.75 -17.71
N THR A 107 1.38 -2.98 -17.38
CA THR A 107 0.65 -3.25 -16.15
C THR A 107 1.51 -2.94 -14.92
N THR A 108 0.95 -2.12 -14.02
CA THR A 108 1.57 -1.79 -12.74
C THR A 108 1.24 -2.86 -11.71
N VAL A 109 2.27 -3.39 -11.05
CA VAL A 109 2.07 -4.28 -9.90
C VAL A 109 2.24 -3.48 -8.61
N LEU A 110 1.18 -3.44 -7.82
CA LEU A 110 1.08 -2.69 -6.57
C LEU A 110 1.02 -3.67 -5.39
N ALA A 111 2.05 -3.71 -4.55
CA ALA A 111 1.97 -4.34 -3.24
C ALA A 111 1.29 -3.38 -2.25
N VAL A 112 0.25 -3.86 -1.55
CA VAL A 112 -0.48 -3.09 -0.53
C VAL A 112 -0.35 -3.81 0.80
N ALA A 113 0.48 -3.29 1.70
CA ALA A 113 0.74 -3.89 3.00
C ALA A 113 0.47 -2.92 4.14
N GLY A 114 0.10 -3.45 5.30
CA GLY A 114 0.12 -2.68 6.54
C GLY A 114 1.55 -2.53 7.07
N ASP A 115 1.68 -1.78 8.16
CA ASP A 115 2.93 -1.59 8.88
C ASP A 115 3.55 -2.91 9.36
N GLY A 116 2.77 -3.84 9.91
CA GLY A 116 3.29 -5.15 10.34
C GLY A 116 3.87 -6.01 9.20
N GLY A 117 3.33 -5.87 7.99
CA GLY A 117 3.83 -6.53 6.78
C GLY A 117 5.03 -5.82 6.14
N THR A 118 5.37 -4.62 6.60
CA THR A 118 6.40 -3.76 6.02
C THR A 118 7.58 -3.55 6.95
N PHE A 119 7.30 -3.09 8.17
CA PHE A 119 8.30 -2.76 9.19
C PHE A 119 8.81 -4.01 9.90
N ASP A 120 8.04 -5.10 9.92
CA ASP A 120 8.34 -6.32 10.68
C ASP A 120 8.52 -7.53 9.75
N ILE A 121 7.49 -8.37 9.59
CA ILE A 121 7.65 -9.72 9.05
C ILE A 121 8.01 -9.73 7.55
N GLY A 122 7.49 -8.78 6.78
CA GLY A 122 7.77 -8.67 5.33
C GLY A 122 8.96 -7.78 4.99
N LEU A 123 9.69 -7.24 5.99
CA LEU A 123 10.84 -6.36 5.74
C LEU A 123 11.93 -7.04 4.92
N GLN A 124 12.20 -8.33 5.17
CA GLN A 124 13.19 -9.09 4.40
C GLN A 124 12.82 -9.20 2.92
N ALA A 125 11.54 -9.47 2.63
CA ALA A 125 11.03 -9.56 1.27
C ALA A 125 11.13 -8.20 0.56
N LEU A 126 10.74 -7.11 1.24
CA LEU A 126 10.84 -5.75 0.72
C LEU A 126 12.30 -5.35 0.45
N SER A 127 13.19 -5.61 1.40
CA SER A 127 14.62 -5.30 1.27
C SER A 127 15.26 -6.04 0.09
N GLY A 128 14.95 -7.33 -0.10
CA GLY A 128 15.46 -8.10 -1.24
C GLY A 128 14.94 -7.62 -2.60
N VAL A 129 13.68 -7.18 -2.66
CA VAL A 129 13.11 -6.59 -3.89
C VAL A 129 13.72 -5.21 -4.18
N ALA A 130 13.89 -4.39 -3.15
CA ALA A 130 14.49 -3.07 -3.27
C ALA A 130 15.95 -3.13 -3.70
N GLU A 131 16.71 -4.13 -3.22
CA GLU A 131 18.10 -4.37 -3.61
C GLU A 131 18.23 -4.74 -5.10
N ARG A 132 17.39 -5.65 -5.59
CA ARG A 132 17.32 -5.97 -7.02
C ARG A 132 16.68 -4.86 -7.87
N ASN A 133 16.03 -3.90 -7.21
CA ASN A 133 15.28 -2.82 -7.81
C ASN A 133 14.19 -3.32 -8.78
N ASP A 134 13.44 -4.36 -8.39
CA ASP A 134 12.38 -4.92 -9.23
C ASP A 134 11.29 -3.87 -9.50
N ASP A 135 10.64 -3.91 -10.68
CA ASP A 135 9.68 -2.88 -11.14
C ASP A 135 8.29 -2.97 -10.51
N ILE A 136 8.23 -2.78 -9.19
CA ILE A 136 6.98 -2.76 -8.41
C ILE A 136 6.75 -1.42 -7.71
N MET A 137 5.49 -1.12 -7.44
CA MET A 137 5.11 -0.10 -6.46
C MET A 137 4.70 -0.78 -5.16
N TYR A 138 5.20 -0.30 -4.04
CA TYR A 138 4.89 -0.82 -2.71
C TYR A 138 4.31 0.32 -1.87
N VAL A 139 3.11 0.11 -1.33
CA VAL A 139 2.42 1.03 -0.42
C VAL A 139 2.30 0.37 0.93
N CYS A 140 2.93 0.99 1.92
CA CYS A 140 2.68 0.73 3.32
C CYS A 140 1.59 1.68 3.84
N TYR A 141 0.38 1.17 4.08
CA TYR A 141 -0.61 1.94 4.85
C TYR A 141 -0.27 1.82 6.34
N ASP A 142 0.50 2.79 6.85
CA ASP A 142 0.97 2.76 8.23
C ASP A 142 -0.13 3.22 9.19
N ASN A 143 -0.76 2.25 9.86
CA ASN A 143 -1.74 2.48 10.93
C ASN A 143 -1.16 2.14 12.32
N GLU A 144 0.17 2.01 12.43
CA GLU A 144 0.95 1.99 13.67
C GLU A 144 0.69 0.84 14.66
N ALA A 145 -0.01 -0.21 14.24
CA ALA A 145 -0.19 -1.44 14.99
C ALA A 145 -0.67 -2.57 14.08
N TYR A 146 -0.52 -3.81 14.52
CA TYR A 146 -1.21 -4.95 13.93
C TYR A 146 -2.71 -4.87 14.24
N MET A 147 -3.43 -4.06 13.48
CA MET A 147 -4.84 -3.75 13.74
C MET A 147 -5.75 -4.98 13.62
N ASN A 148 -5.55 -5.80 12.58
CA ASN A 148 -6.45 -6.91 12.24
C ASN A 148 -6.51 -7.97 13.34
N THR A 149 -5.38 -8.23 13.99
CA THR A 149 -5.26 -9.28 15.00
C THR A 149 -5.67 -8.81 16.39
N GLY A 150 -6.08 -7.54 16.56
CA GLY A 150 -6.47 -6.97 17.84
C GLY A 150 -5.47 -5.97 18.39
N ILE A 151 -4.97 -5.06 17.54
CA ILE A 151 -4.15 -3.90 17.95
C ILE A 151 -2.91 -4.34 18.74
N GLN A 152 -2.09 -5.24 18.17
CA GLN A 152 -0.81 -5.61 18.77
C GLN A 152 0.28 -4.62 18.35
N ARG A 153 1.30 -4.45 19.20
CA ARG A 153 2.51 -3.67 18.90
C ARG A 153 3.17 -4.13 17.59
N SER A 154 3.56 -3.17 16.76
CA SER A 154 4.51 -3.33 15.65
C SER A 154 5.79 -2.53 15.85
N SER A 155 6.77 -2.66 14.97
CA SER A 155 7.92 -1.75 14.89
C SER A 155 7.53 -0.32 14.45
N ALA A 156 6.33 -0.13 13.88
CA ALA A 156 5.81 1.17 13.49
C ALA A 156 5.05 1.89 14.63
N THR A 157 4.65 1.18 15.68
CA THR A 157 4.01 1.78 16.87
C THR A 157 4.92 2.86 17.48
N PRO A 158 4.45 4.10 17.74
CA PRO A 158 5.24 5.15 18.40
C PRO A 158 5.60 4.84 19.86
N ASP A 159 6.68 5.46 20.34
CA ASP A 159 7.09 5.35 21.74
C ASP A 159 5.98 5.83 22.69
N GLY A 160 5.79 5.11 23.80
CA GLY A 160 4.76 5.44 24.80
C GLY A 160 3.32 5.01 24.45
N CYS A 161 3.06 4.47 23.26
CA CYS A 161 1.73 4.00 22.89
C CYS A 161 1.31 2.72 23.64
N TRP A 162 0.02 2.66 23.97
CA TRP A 162 -0.64 1.44 24.46
C TRP A 162 -1.07 0.56 23.30
N THR A 163 -0.87 -0.74 23.43
CA THR A 163 -1.43 -1.78 22.56
C THR A 163 -1.83 -2.99 23.40
N THR A 164 -2.52 -3.98 22.83
CA THR A 164 -2.88 -5.20 23.58
C THR A 164 -1.66 -6.01 24.04
N THR A 165 -0.50 -5.82 23.39
CA THR A 165 0.78 -6.43 23.79
C THR A 165 1.75 -5.48 24.48
N THR A 166 1.37 -4.21 24.65
CA THR A 166 2.10 -3.22 25.47
C THR A 166 1.14 -2.45 26.38
N PRO A 167 0.51 -3.14 27.36
CA PRO A 167 -0.49 -2.53 28.22
C PRO A 167 0.14 -1.58 29.25
N LEU A 168 -0.61 -0.58 29.71
CA LEU A 168 -0.18 0.26 30.83
C LEU A 168 -0.07 -0.59 32.10
N PRO A 169 0.95 -0.36 32.96
CA PRO A 169 1.91 0.75 32.96
C PRO A 169 3.20 0.48 32.14
N ARG A 170 3.21 -0.51 31.24
CA ARG A 170 4.35 -0.90 30.38
C ARG A 170 4.04 -0.62 28.90
N PRO A 171 3.91 0.67 28.50
CA PRO A 171 3.66 1.01 27.10
C PRO A 171 4.84 0.62 26.21
N LYS A 172 4.68 0.75 24.88
CA LYS A 172 5.75 0.48 23.93
C LYS A 172 6.98 1.32 24.26
N GLN A 173 8.11 0.66 24.40
CA GLN A 173 9.42 1.28 24.58
C GLN A 173 10.19 1.31 23.28
N GLY A 174 10.91 2.42 23.06
CA GLY A 174 11.80 2.65 21.93
C GLY A 174 11.13 3.47 20.82
N ALA A 175 11.92 4.05 19.92
CA ALA A 175 11.40 4.85 18.81
C ALA A 175 10.68 3.99 17.75
N LYS A 176 9.84 4.63 16.94
CA LYS A 176 9.30 4.04 15.71
C LYS A 176 10.46 3.73 14.76
N LYS A 177 10.49 2.53 14.16
CA LYS A 177 11.52 2.16 13.18
C LYS A 177 11.43 3.10 11.97
N ASN A 178 12.54 3.68 11.55
CA ASN A 178 12.55 4.60 10.41
C ASN A 178 12.62 3.82 9.08
N ILE A 179 11.46 3.41 8.56
CA ILE A 179 11.40 2.66 7.30
C ILE A 179 11.92 3.47 6.11
N MET A 180 11.75 4.79 6.13
CA MET A 180 12.19 5.66 5.03
C MET A 180 13.71 5.71 4.92
N GLU A 181 14.44 5.74 6.04
CA GLU A 181 15.90 5.64 6.04
C GLU A 181 16.39 4.28 5.52
N ILE A 182 15.71 3.19 5.88
CA ILE A 182 16.02 1.85 5.37
C ILE A 182 15.83 1.81 3.85
N MET A 183 14.70 2.32 3.35
CA MET A 183 14.44 2.36 1.90
C MET A 183 15.36 3.32 1.16
N ALA A 184 15.75 4.44 1.78
CA ALA A 184 16.74 5.36 1.23
C ALA A 184 18.12 4.71 1.10
N ALA A 185 18.52 3.85 2.05
CA ALA A 185 19.77 3.11 1.99
C ALA A 185 19.86 2.16 0.79
N HIS A 186 18.72 1.61 0.34
CA HIS A 186 18.62 0.82 -0.90
C HIS A 186 18.76 1.66 -2.18
N LYS A 187 18.76 3.00 -2.10
CA LYS A 187 18.85 3.93 -3.24
C LYS A 187 17.76 3.68 -4.31
N VAL A 188 16.56 3.35 -3.86
CA VAL A 188 15.40 3.12 -4.74
C VAL A 188 15.08 4.37 -5.57
N PRO A 189 14.55 4.20 -6.80
CA PRO A 189 14.27 5.31 -7.73
C PRO A 189 13.23 6.32 -7.20
N TYR A 190 12.39 5.89 -6.25
CA TYR A 190 11.41 6.73 -5.59
C TYR A 190 11.04 6.18 -4.21
N ALA A 191 11.06 7.04 -3.20
CA ALA A 191 10.46 6.79 -1.90
C ALA A 191 9.80 8.08 -1.42
N ALA A 192 8.55 8.02 -0.94
CA ALA A 192 7.87 9.20 -0.40
C ALA A 192 6.84 8.84 0.65
N THR A 193 6.78 9.60 1.74
CA THR A 193 5.67 9.54 2.68
C THR A 193 4.49 10.37 2.20
N ALA A 194 3.27 9.99 2.58
CA ALA A 194 2.06 10.71 2.26
C ALA A 194 1.00 10.51 3.36
N THR A 195 -0.07 11.28 3.31
CA THR A 195 -1.20 11.17 4.24
C THR A 195 -2.52 11.35 3.50
N PRO A 196 -3.56 10.55 3.80
CA PRO A 196 -4.87 10.68 3.15
C PRO A 196 -5.56 12.01 3.44
N ALA A 197 -5.12 12.77 4.45
CA ALA A 197 -5.62 14.13 4.72
C ALA A 197 -5.24 15.12 3.61
N PHE A 198 -4.18 14.84 2.84
CA PHE A 198 -3.73 15.65 1.71
C PHE A 198 -3.77 14.81 0.42
N PRO A 199 -4.98 14.50 -0.10
CA PRO A 199 -5.15 13.54 -1.18
C PRO A 199 -4.49 14.00 -2.50
N PHE A 200 -4.45 15.30 -2.76
CA PHE A 200 -3.78 15.83 -3.96
C PHE A 200 -2.27 15.62 -3.93
N ASP A 201 -1.64 15.77 -2.77
CA ASP A 201 -0.20 15.49 -2.59
C ASP A 201 0.07 13.99 -2.79
N LEU A 202 -0.73 13.11 -2.18
CA LEU A 202 -0.65 11.66 -2.39
C LEU A 202 -0.77 11.31 -3.88
N MET A 203 -1.81 11.80 -4.57
CA MET A 203 -2.04 11.50 -5.98
C MET A 203 -0.93 12.03 -6.90
N GLN A 204 -0.39 13.22 -6.62
CA GLN A 204 0.76 13.76 -7.36
C GLN A 204 2.03 12.92 -7.15
N LYS A 205 2.29 12.47 -5.92
CA LYS A 205 3.43 11.58 -5.61
C LYS A 205 3.28 10.23 -6.32
N VAL A 206 2.08 9.64 -6.33
CA VAL A 206 1.79 8.40 -7.07
C VAL A 206 1.99 8.61 -8.57
N SER A 207 1.52 9.73 -9.13
CA SER A 207 1.71 10.06 -10.55
C SER A 207 3.19 10.17 -10.92
N LYS A 208 3.98 10.85 -10.07
CA LYS A 208 5.44 10.95 -10.23
C LYS A 208 6.14 9.59 -10.14
N ALA A 209 5.70 8.72 -9.24
CA ALA A 209 6.26 7.36 -9.10
C ALA A 209 5.86 6.43 -10.26
N LYS A 210 4.67 6.62 -10.84
CA LYS A 210 4.21 5.87 -12.02
C LYS A 210 5.09 6.10 -13.25
N GLN A 211 5.72 7.28 -13.35
CA GLN A 211 6.66 7.62 -14.43
C GLN A 211 8.06 7.01 -14.24
N LYS A 212 8.30 6.29 -13.15
CA LYS A 212 9.60 5.68 -12.81
C LYS A 212 9.51 4.16 -12.88
N ARG A 213 10.60 3.54 -13.32
CA ARG A 213 10.82 2.10 -13.28
C ARG A 213 11.68 1.70 -12.09
N GLY A 214 11.48 0.48 -11.60
CA GLY A 214 12.17 -0.09 -10.44
C GLY A 214 11.29 -0.06 -9.20
N THR A 215 11.85 -0.22 -8.00
CA THR A 215 11.06 -0.28 -6.77
C THR A 215 10.65 1.13 -6.32
N ARG A 216 9.34 1.39 -6.21
CA ARG A 216 8.81 2.67 -5.72
C ARG A 216 8.11 2.45 -4.40
N PHE A 217 8.55 3.15 -3.36
CA PHE A 217 8.06 2.94 -2.00
C PHE A 217 7.23 4.13 -1.49
N PHE A 218 6.14 3.81 -0.80
CA PHE A 218 5.21 4.76 -0.18
C PHE A 218 4.88 4.34 1.24
#